data_AF-A0A9Q3F2J3-F1
#
_entry.id   AF-A0A9Q3F2J3-F1
#
_cell.length_a   1.000
_cell.length_b   1.000
_cell.length_c   1.000
_cell.angle_alpha   90.00
_cell.angle_beta   90.00
_cell.angle_gamma   90.00
#
_symmetry.space_group_name_H-M   'P 1'
#
loop_
_entity.id
_entity.type
_entity.pdbx_description
1 polymer ?
#
loop_
_entity_poly.entity_id
_entity_poly.type
_entity_poly.pdbx_seq_one_letter_code
_entity_poly.pdbx_strand_id
1 'polypeptide(L)'
;MTHNKIEIGCDRSGTPNANKNPSKTVASRNLDCPFGLYARKCAKSTSWTLQVKNTEHSHDATENIMAHSAFRKFNEQEKSQIFQMSESMLLPRQIQAQLCSQRDSDRLVILQDIYNQVKKIKKEKLHGRRPIDALIETLKEEKFVWSSARGSEGHINSLFFTHPLAIKLLNGFPHVILMHCTYKTNR
;
A
#
# COMPACT_ATOMS: atom_id res chain seq x y z
N MET A 1 14.71 26.84 2.98
CA MET A 1 13.52 27.73 2.98
C MET A 1 12.85 27.63 4.35
N THR A 2 12.84 28.69 5.15
CA THR A 2 12.21 28.69 6.47
C THR A 2 10.69 28.85 6.31
N HIS A 3 9.94 27.78 6.59
CA HIS A 3 8.48 27.84 6.59
C HIS A 3 8.00 28.66 7.80
N ASN A 4 7.85 29.97 7.60
CA ASN A 4 7.37 30.90 8.64
C ASN A 4 5.84 30.80 8.90
N LYS A 5 5.14 29.93 8.16
CA LYS A 5 3.70 29.71 8.25
C LYS A 5 3.38 28.23 8.04
N ILE A 6 2.59 27.66 8.94
CA ILE A 6 2.02 26.31 8.87
C ILE A 6 0.50 26.45 8.86
N GLU A 7 -0.19 25.71 8.00
CA GLU A 7 -1.65 25.59 8.00
C GLU A 7 -2.04 24.26 8.66
N ILE A 8 -2.96 24.34 9.61
CA ILE A 8 -3.47 23.20 10.37
C ILE A 8 -4.97 23.12 10.06
N GLY A 9 -5.42 22.05 9.42
CA GLY A 9 -6.81 21.85 9.02
C GLY A 9 -7.41 20.60 9.63
N CYS A 10 -8.73 20.49 9.51
CA CYS A 10 -9.44 19.25 9.84
C CYS A 10 -8.90 18.10 8.99
N ASP A 11 -8.82 16.88 9.52
CA ASP A 11 -8.37 15.73 8.74
C ASP A 11 -9.34 15.42 7.58
N ARG A 12 -10.62 15.81 7.67
CA ARG A 12 -11.61 15.71 6.59
C ARG A 12 -11.66 16.93 5.66
N SER A 13 -10.71 17.85 5.79
CA SER A 13 -10.55 18.97 4.85
C SER A 13 -10.22 18.45 3.45
N GLY A 14 -10.69 19.17 2.43
CA GLY A 14 -10.47 18.85 1.02
C GLY A 14 -11.71 18.36 0.29
N THR A 15 -11.69 18.48 -1.02
CA THR A 15 -12.82 18.10 -1.86
C THR A 15 -12.81 16.59 -2.13
N PRO A 16 -13.99 15.95 -2.18
CA PRO A 16 -14.12 14.62 -2.74
C PRO A 16 -13.56 14.60 -4.16
N ASN A 17 -12.70 13.62 -4.48
CA ASN A 17 -12.20 13.45 -5.84
C ASN A 17 -13.35 13.14 -6.80
N ALA A 18 -13.68 14.10 -7.68
CA ALA A 18 -14.73 13.95 -8.70
C ALA A 18 -14.35 12.95 -9.81
N ASN A 19 -13.05 12.70 -10.03
CA ASN A 19 -12.51 11.81 -11.07
C ASN A 19 -12.52 10.31 -10.70
N LYS A 20 -13.42 9.85 -9.83
CA LYS A 20 -13.51 8.42 -9.51
C LYS A 20 -14.35 7.69 -10.55
N ASN A 21 -13.81 6.59 -11.08
CA ASN A 21 -14.59 5.65 -11.91
C ASN A 21 -15.91 5.32 -11.20
N PRO A 22 -17.08 5.48 -11.85
CA PRO A 22 -18.39 5.28 -11.23
C PRO A 22 -18.61 3.84 -10.74
N SER A 23 -17.82 2.86 -11.19
CA SER A 23 -17.89 1.47 -10.70
C SER A 23 -17.25 1.25 -9.33
N LYS A 24 -16.52 2.23 -8.77
CA LYS A 24 -15.93 2.13 -7.43
C LYS A 24 -16.72 3.00 -6.46
N THR A 25 -17.66 2.40 -5.74
CA THR A 25 -18.35 2.99 -4.57
C THR A 25 -17.39 3.11 -3.39
N VAL A 26 -16.37 3.95 -3.51
CA VAL A 26 -15.48 4.30 -2.41
C VAL A 26 -15.83 5.71 -1.99
N ALA A 27 -16.64 5.82 -0.93
CA ALA A 27 -16.95 7.10 -0.29
C ALA A 27 -15.65 7.87 -0.01
N SER A 28 -15.62 9.15 -0.35
CA SER A 28 -14.51 10.02 0.04
C SER A 28 -14.61 10.30 1.53
N ARG A 29 -13.48 10.19 2.25
CA ARG A 29 -13.42 10.65 3.66
C ARG A 29 -13.48 12.18 3.75
N ASN A 30 -13.03 12.88 2.72
CA ASN A 30 -13.01 14.33 2.71
C ASN A 30 -14.43 14.86 2.50
N LEU A 31 -14.84 15.83 3.32
CA LEU A 31 -16.17 16.43 3.37
C LEU A 31 -16.14 17.94 3.08
N ASP A 32 -15.05 18.41 2.48
CA ASP A 32 -14.78 19.83 2.26
C ASP A 32 -14.93 20.66 3.56
N CYS A 33 -14.45 20.09 4.66
CA CYS A 33 -14.57 20.70 5.98
C CYS A 33 -13.77 22.02 6.02
N PRO A 34 -14.42 23.16 6.38
CA PRO A 34 -13.81 24.47 6.23
C PRO A 34 -12.89 24.85 7.41
N PHE A 35 -12.92 24.07 8.50
CA PHE A 35 -12.08 24.30 9.68
C PHE A 35 -10.59 24.42 9.35
N GLY A 36 -9.96 25.47 9.87
CA GLY A 36 -8.52 25.65 9.72
C GLY A 36 -7.94 26.73 10.63
N LEU A 37 -6.65 26.58 10.91
CA LEU A 37 -5.82 27.48 11.71
C LEU A 37 -4.51 27.73 10.97
N TYR A 38 -3.88 28.87 11.24
CA TYR A 38 -2.52 29.17 10.82
C TYR A 38 -1.62 29.28 12.04
N ALA A 39 -0.52 28.54 12.06
CA ALA A 39 0.57 28.81 12.98
C ALA A 39 1.64 29.65 12.26
N ARG A 40 1.90 30.85 12.76
CA ARG A 40 2.96 31.73 12.23
C ARG A 40 4.10 31.81 13.22
N LYS A 41 5.34 31.65 12.74
CA LYS A 41 6.53 31.83 13.57
C LYS A 41 6.79 33.32 13.71
N CYS A 42 6.98 33.80 14.94
CA CYS A 42 7.39 35.17 15.16
C CYS A 42 8.79 35.40 14.59
N ALA A 43 9.01 36.49 13.86
CA ALA A 43 10.32 36.77 13.24
C ALA A 43 11.39 37.14 14.28
N LYS A 44 10.98 37.66 15.45
CA LYS A 44 11.87 38.19 16.49
C LYS A 44 12.07 37.24 17.67
N SER A 45 11.34 36.12 17.72
CA SER A 45 11.40 35.15 18.81
C SER A 45 11.22 33.73 18.29
N THR A 46 11.50 32.74 19.13
CA THR A 46 11.21 31.31 18.83
C THR A 46 9.74 30.94 19.03
N SER A 47 8.88 31.90 19.41
CA SER A 47 7.46 31.67 19.67
C SER A 47 6.61 31.60 18.40
N TRP A 48 5.50 30.87 18.50
CA TRP A 48 4.50 30.70 17.45
C TRP A 48 3.19 31.35 17.86
N THR A 49 2.50 31.99 16.92
CA THR A 49 1.16 32.54 17.11
C THR A 49 0.17 31.75 16.27
N LEU A 50 -0.90 31.27 16.91
CA LEU A 50 -2.02 30.62 16.25
C LEU A 50 -3.06 31.68 15.86
N GLN A 51 -3.44 31.70 14.60
CA GLN A 51 -4.52 32.52 14.06
C GLN A 51 -5.61 31.62 13.50
N VAL A 52 -6.84 31.84 13.91
CA VAL A 52 -7.99 31.07 13.43
C VAL A 52 -8.33 31.52 12.01
N LYS A 53 -8.50 30.56 11.08
CA LYS A 53 -9.02 30.81 9.73
C LYS A 53 -10.53 30.61 9.71
N ASN A 54 -10.99 29.47 10.23
CA ASN A 54 -12.39 29.15 10.43
C ASN A 54 -12.52 28.15 11.60
N THR A 55 -13.50 28.38 12.48
CA THR A 55 -13.81 27.52 13.64
C THR A 55 -14.84 26.45 13.34
N GLU A 56 -15.58 26.55 12.25
CA GLU A 56 -16.72 25.68 11.97
C GLU A 56 -16.32 24.36 11.30
N HIS A 57 -16.99 23.28 11.70
CA HIS A 57 -16.90 21.97 11.06
C HIS A 57 -18.20 21.66 10.32
N SER A 58 -18.09 21.05 9.13
CA SER A 58 -19.25 20.58 8.35
C SER A 58 -19.76 19.20 8.78
N HIS A 59 -19.28 18.67 9.90
CA HIS A 59 -19.58 17.33 10.38
C HIS A 59 -19.40 17.24 11.89
N ASP A 60 -20.06 16.25 12.49
CA ASP A 60 -19.93 15.95 13.91
C ASP A 60 -18.54 15.38 14.25
N ALA A 61 -18.21 15.44 15.54
CA ALA A 61 -17.04 14.78 16.09
C ALA A 61 -17.14 13.27 15.85
N THR A 62 -16.01 12.64 15.52
CA THR A 62 -15.97 11.18 15.35
C THR A 62 -15.50 10.55 16.65
N GLU A 63 -16.31 9.68 17.24
CA GLU A 63 -15.95 8.98 18.48
C GLU A 63 -14.88 7.90 18.25
N ASN A 64 -14.86 7.33 17.05
CA ASN A 64 -13.92 6.28 16.71
C ASN A 64 -12.57 6.86 16.25
N ILE A 65 -11.55 6.76 17.09
CA ILE A 65 -10.16 7.14 16.78
C ILE A 65 -9.66 6.39 15.53
N MET A 66 -10.13 5.16 15.28
CA MET A 66 -9.80 4.39 14.08
C MET A 66 -10.34 4.98 12.78
N ALA A 67 -11.22 5.99 12.80
CA ALA A 67 -11.62 6.69 11.58
C ALA A 67 -10.52 7.63 11.08
N HIS A 68 -9.68 8.13 11.99
CA HIS A 68 -8.68 9.15 11.71
C HIS A 68 -7.33 8.52 11.29
N SER A 69 -6.96 8.70 10.02
CA SER A 69 -5.74 8.09 9.45
C SER A 69 -4.46 8.56 10.12
N ALA A 70 -4.46 9.76 10.71
CA ALA A 70 -3.33 10.30 11.44
C ALA A 70 -2.85 9.37 12.57
N PHE A 71 -3.79 8.76 13.32
CA PHE A 71 -3.48 7.85 14.41
C PHE A 71 -3.10 6.44 13.94
N ARG A 72 -3.38 6.09 12.68
CA ARG A 72 -3.09 4.77 12.09
C ARG A 72 -1.82 4.73 11.25
N LYS A 73 -1.09 5.84 11.11
CA LYS A 73 0.16 5.90 10.34
C LYS A 73 1.24 5.04 10.98
N PHE A 74 1.88 4.18 10.19
CA PHE A 74 3.01 3.39 10.66
C PHE A 74 4.26 4.25 10.87
N ASN A 75 4.95 4.03 11.99
CA ASN A 75 6.29 4.57 12.21
C ASN A 75 7.35 3.75 11.40
N GLU A 76 8.60 4.19 11.39
CA GLU A 76 9.64 3.52 10.59
C GLU A 76 9.97 2.10 11.08
N GLN A 77 9.91 1.86 12.39
CA GLN A 77 10.13 0.53 12.96
C GLN A 77 9.03 -0.45 12.53
N GLU A 78 7.76 -0.03 12.60
CA GLU A 78 6.61 -0.81 12.14
C GLU A 78 6.68 -1.09 10.64
N LYS A 79 7.08 -0.10 9.83
CA LYS A 79 7.27 -0.31 8.39
C LYS A 79 8.35 -1.35 8.11
N SER A 80 9.45 -1.32 8.86
CA SER A 80 10.53 -2.31 8.75
C SER A 80 10.06 -3.71 9.15
N GLN A 81 9.28 -3.83 10.22
CA GLN A 81 8.68 -5.09 10.63
C GLN A 81 7.71 -5.63 9.56
N ILE A 82 6.80 -4.79 9.05
CA ILE A 82 5.86 -5.17 7.98
C ILE A 82 6.64 -5.64 6.74
N PHE A 83 7.74 -4.96 6.39
CA PHE A 83 8.62 -5.37 5.31
C PHE A 83 9.15 -6.78 5.54
N GLN A 84 9.81 -7.04 6.67
CA GLN A 84 10.36 -8.35 7.00
C GLN A 84 9.31 -9.47 6.97
N MET A 85 8.14 -9.23 7.58
CA MET A 85 7.06 -10.21 7.57
C MET A 85 6.52 -10.46 6.15
N SER A 86 6.40 -9.41 5.34
CA SER A 86 5.93 -9.53 3.95
C SER A 86 6.91 -10.31 3.07
N GLU A 87 8.21 -10.21 3.33
CA GLU A 87 9.25 -10.98 2.65
C GLU A 87 9.20 -12.46 3.00
N SER A 88 8.88 -12.77 4.26
CA SER A 88 8.65 -14.13 4.74
C SER A 88 7.29 -14.72 4.31
N MET A 89 6.60 -14.08 3.35
CA MET A 89 5.30 -14.51 2.81
C MET A 89 4.16 -14.61 3.84
N LEU A 90 4.24 -13.88 4.97
CA LEU A 90 3.13 -13.83 5.91
C LEU A 90 1.93 -13.12 5.30
N LEU A 91 0.74 -13.65 5.57
CA LEU A 91 -0.50 -13.04 5.13
C LEU A 91 -0.75 -11.73 5.89
N PRO A 92 -1.34 -10.70 5.26
CA PRO A 92 -1.63 -9.41 5.93
C PRO A 92 -2.37 -9.54 7.25
N ARG A 93 -3.25 -10.54 7.39
CA ARG A 93 -3.96 -10.84 8.65
C ARG A 93 -3.03 -11.34 9.77
N GLN A 94 -2.01 -12.12 9.42
CA GLN A 94 -1.00 -12.58 10.37
C GLN A 94 -0.07 -11.42 10.77
N ILE A 95 0.31 -10.57 9.80
CA ILE A 95 1.08 -9.34 10.07
C ILE A 95 0.32 -8.45 11.06
N GLN A 96 -0.99 -8.25 10.84
CA GLN A 96 -1.83 -7.47 11.76
C GLN A 96 -1.84 -8.07 13.16
N ALA A 97 -2.07 -9.38 13.28
CA ALA A 97 -2.09 -10.06 14.56
C ALA A 97 -0.75 -9.91 15.30
N GLN A 98 0.37 -10.04 14.58
CA GLN A 98 1.71 -9.87 15.16
C GLN A 98 1.96 -8.43 15.63
N LEU A 99 1.57 -7.42 14.84
CA LEU A 99 1.70 -6.02 15.27
C LEU A 99 0.85 -5.73 16.52
N CYS A 100 -0.39 -6.22 16.57
CA CYS A 100 -1.29 -5.99 17.70
C CYS A 100 -0.93 -6.81 18.96
N SER A 101 -0.14 -7.89 18.81
CA SER A 101 0.25 -8.77 19.93
C SER A 101 1.56 -8.36 20.61
N GLN A 102 2.21 -7.28 20.15
CA GLN A 102 3.40 -6.74 20.80
C GLN A 102 3.02 -6.13 22.15
N ARG A 103 3.84 -6.32 23.19
CA ARG A 103 3.58 -5.75 24.53
C ARG A 103 3.50 -4.22 24.43
N ASP A 104 2.56 -3.62 25.16
CA ASP A 104 2.23 -2.17 25.16
C ASP A 104 1.59 -1.62 23.88
N SER A 105 1.03 -2.49 23.03
CA SER A 105 0.34 -2.08 21.81
C SER A 105 -1.14 -1.72 22.06
N ASP A 106 -1.44 -0.49 22.47
CA ASP A 106 -2.74 0.17 22.21
C ASP A 106 -2.89 0.52 20.70
N ARG A 107 -2.23 -0.26 19.85
CA ARG A 107 -2.02 0.07 18.45
C ARG A 107 -3.26 -0.22 17.64
N LEU A 108 -3.82 0.88 17.18
CA LEU A 108 -4.93 0.96 16.25
C LEU A 108 -4.48 0.68 14.81
N VAL A 109 -4.45 -0.60 14.41
CA VAL A 109 -4.15 -1.05 13.03
C VAL A 109 -5.37 -1.71 12.39
N ILE A 110 -5.80 -1.18 11.24
CA ILE A 110 -6.79 -1.85 10.37
C ILE A 110 -6.09 -2.63 9.26
N LEU A 111 -6.69 -3.75 8.87
CA LEU A 111 -6.15 -4.65 7.85
C LEU A 111 -5.90 -3.93 6.51
N GLN A 112 -6.74 -2.97 6.14
CA GLN A 112 -6.58 -2.17 4.93
C GLN A 112 -5.27 -1.37 4.92
N ASP A 113 -4.82 -0.86 6.06
CA ASP A 113 -3.58 -0.09 6.14
C ASP A 113 -2.36 -1.01 5.93
N ILE A 114 -2.42 -2.25 6.41
CA ILE A 114 -1.40 -3.27 6.09
C ILE A 114 -1.39 -3.60 4.60
N TYR A 115 -2.55 -3.83 3.99
CA TYR A 115 -2.63 -4.05 2.53
C TYR A 115 -1.99 -2.89 1.76
N ASN A 116 -2.29 -1.66 2.15
CA ASN A 116 -1.73 -0.46 1.52
C ASN A 116 -0.21 -0.38 1.70
N GLN A 117 0.30 -0.70 2.89
CA GLN A 117 1.73 -0.68 3.18
C GLN A 117 2.49 -1.78 2.44
N VAL A 118 1.97 -3.01 2.42
CA VAL A 118 2.53 -4.13 1.64
C VAL A 118 2.52 -3.80 0.14
N LYS A 119 1.45 -3.18 -0.36
CA LYS A 119 1.38 -2.72 -1.74
C LYS A 119 2.44 -1.66 -2.05
N LYS A 120 2.69 -0.73 -1.12
CA LYS A 120 3.74 0.28 -1.24
C LYS A 120 5.12 -0.37 -1.31
N ILE A 121 5.42 -1.30 -0.40
CA ILE A 121 6.66 -2.09 -0.38
C ILE A 121 6.89 -2.81 -1.71
N LYS A 122 5.87 -3.50 -2.24
CA LYS A 122 5.97 -4.18 -3.54
C LYS A 122 6.25 -3.20 -4.68
N LYS A 123 5.60 -2.03 -4.68
CA LYS A 123 5.82 -1.00 -5.71
C LYS A 123 7.25 -0.45 -5.66
N GLU A 124 7.77 -0.21 -4.46
CA GLU A 124 9.15 0.26 -4.24
C GLU A 124 10.17 -0.77 -4.71
N LYS A 125 9.98 -2.05 -4.37
CA LYS A 125 10.81 -3.16 -4.84
C LYS A 125 10.85 -3.31 -6.36
N LEU A 126 9.72 -3.07 -7.01
CA LEU A 126 9.63 -3.13 -8.46
C LEU A 126 10.25 -1.89 -9.14
N HIS A 127 10.68 -0.88 -8.38
CA HIS A 127 11.15 0.41 -8.90
C HIS A 127 10.15 1.04 -9.88
N GLY A 128 8.85 0.85 -9.63
CA GLY A 128 7.78 1.33 -10.51
C GLY A 128 7.51 0.47 -11.76
N ARG A 129 8.29 -0.60 -12.01
CA ARG A 129 8.01 -1.57 -13.08
C ARG A 129 6.71 -2.34 -12.79
N ARG A 130 6.08 -2.85 -13.85
CA ARG A 130 4.94 -3.76 -13.67
C ARG A 130 5.47 -5.11 -13.19
N PRO A 131 4.72 -5.85 -12.34
CA PRO A 131 5.15 -7.15 -11.84
C PRO A 131 5.54 -8.14 -12.95
N ILE A 132 4.83 -8.12 -14.09
CA ILE A 132 5.11 -9.02 -15.22
C ILE A 132 6.41 -8.69 -15.94
N ASP A 133 6.77 -7.40 -16.01
CA ASP A 133 8.00 -6.96 -16.66
C ASP A 133 9.20 -7.38 -15.81
N ALA A 134 9.12 -7.15 -14.50
CA ALA A 134 10.14 -7.60 -13.54
C ALA A 134 10.30 -9.13 -13.56
N LEU A 135 9.19 -9.89 -13.65
CA LEU A 135 9.25 -11.35 -13.78
C LEU A 135 9.99 -11.78 -15.05
N ILE A 136 9.69 -11.18 -16.20
CA ILE A 136 10.36 -11.51 -17.47
C ILE A 136 11.85 -11.18 -17.41
N GLU A 137 12.23 -10.07 -16.79
CA GLU A 137 13.64 -9.72 -16.58
C GLU A 137 14.35 -10.76 -15.71
N THR A 138 13.76 -11.16 -14.58
CA THR A 138 14.31 -12.24 -13.74
C THR A 138 14.45 -13.55 -14.50
N LEU A 139 13.45 -13.93 -15.32
CA LEU A 139 13.54 -15.15 -16.14
C LEU A 139 14.70 -15.09 -17.15
N LYS A 140 14.99 -13.91 -17.72
CA LYS A 140 16.14 -13.71 -18.61
C LYS A 140 17.46 -13.81 -17.86
N GLU A 141 17.57 -13.13 -16.72
CA GLU A 141 18.77 -13.11 -15.88
C GLU A 141 19.14 -14.53 -15.40
N GLU A 142 18.15 -15.28 -14.93
CA GLU A 142 18.29 -16.65 -14.44
C GLU A 142 18.30 -17.70 -15.58
N LYS A 143 18.35 -17.25 -16.84
CA LYS A 143 18.45 -18.09 -18.06
C LYS A 143 17.35 -19.16 -18.16
N PHE A 144 16.15 -18.83 -17.70
CA PHE A 144 14.98 -19.67 -17.92
C PHE A 144 14.61 -19.68 -19.40
N VAL A 145 14.08 -20.81 -19.87
CA VAL A 145 13.39 -20.86 -21.16
C VAL A 145 11.98 -20.34 -20.93
N TRP A 146 11.57 -19.31 -21.67
CA TRP A 146 10.24 -18.73 -21.51
C TRP A 146 9.65 -18.27 -22.84
N SER A 147 8.33 -18.21 -22.90
CA SER A 147 7.55 -17.70 -24.03
C SER A 147 6.31 -16.99 -23.49
N SER A 148 5.91 -15.90 -24.16
CA SER A 148 4.71 -15.15 -23.78
C SER A 148 3.83 -14.87 -24.98
N ALA A 149 2.52 -15.04 -24.82
CA ALA A 149 1.52 -14.60 -25.78
C ALA A 149 0.97 -13.22 -25.37
N ARG A 150 0.90 -12.28 -26.31
CA ARG A 150 0.34 -10.94 -26.10
C ARG A 150 -0.94 -10.76 -26.92
N GLY A 151 -1.94 -10.12 -26.33
CA GLY A 151 -3.15 -9.69 -27.04
C GLY A 151 -2.90 -8.48 -27.94
N SER A 152 -3.93 -8.07 -28.67
CA SER A 152 -3.92 -6.90 -29.58
C SER A 152 -3.53 -5.59 -28.88
N GLU A 153 -3.86 -5.44 -27.59
CA GLU A 153 -3.54 -4.26 -26.78
C GLU A 153 -2.15 -4.33 -26.12
N GLY A 154 -1.34 -5.35 -26.43
CA GLY A 154 0.00 -5.53 -25.87
C GLY A 154 0.04 -6.08 -24.44
N HIS A 155 -1.12 -6.41 -23.84
CA HIS A 155 -1.20 -7.15 -22.58
C HIS A 155 -0.77 -8.61 -22.75
N ILE A 156 -0.02 -9.14 -21.78
CA ILE A 156 0.38 -10.55 -21.77
C ILE A 156 -0.82 -11.39 -21.31
N ASN A 157 -1.28 -12.29 -22.17
CA ASN A 157 -2.40 -13.20 -21.89
C ASN A 157 -1.93 -14.53 -21.32
N SER A 158 -0.72 -14.95 -21.66
CA SER A 158 -0.15 -16.22 -21.20
C SER A 158 1.36 -16.11 -21.13
N LEU A 159 1.94 -16.70 -20.09
CA LEU A 159 3.38 -16.81 -19.88
C LEU A 159 3.69 -18.26 -19.54
N PHE A 160 4.57 -18.87 -20.34
CA PHE A 160 5.16 -20.17 -20.07
C PHE A 160 6.64 -19.97 -19.76
N PHE A 161 7.13 -20.65 -18.72
CA PHE A 161 8.55 -20.65 -18.40
C PHE A 161 8.95 -21.95 -17.72
N THR A 162 10.20 -22.37 -17.91
CA THR A 162 10.76 -23.56 -17.29
C THR A 162 12.27 -23.43 -17.16
N HIS A 163 12.83 -24.06 -16.13
CA HIS A 163 14.27 -24.07 -15.93
C HIS A 163 14.92 -25.06 -16.93
N PRO A 164 16.07 -24.74 -17.55
CA PRO A 164 16.72 -25.63 -18.52
C PRO A 164 16.99 -27.04 -17.97
N LEU A 165 17.30 -27.17 -16.68
CA LEU A 165 17.46 -28.47 -16.02
C LEU A 165 16.16 -29.29 -16.02
N ALA A 166 15.01 -28.65 -15.82
CA ALA A 166 13.72 -29.33 -15.83
C ALA A 166 13.42 -29.91 -17.23
N ILE A 167 13.79 -29.21 -18.30
CA ILE A 167 13.68 -29.73 -19.68
C ILE A 167 14.59 -30.97 -19.85
N LYS A 168 15.84 -30.91 -19.38
CA LYS A 168 16.77 -32.05 -19.45
C LYS A 168 16.24 -33.27 -18.69
N LEU A 169 15.72 -33.05 -17.48
CA LEU A 169 15.13 -34.10 -16.67
C LEU A 169 13.90 -34.70 -17.34
N LEU A 170 13.01 -33.88 -17.90
CA LEU A 170 11.81 -34.33 -18.60
C LEU A 170 12.16 -35.18 -19.85
N ASN A 171 13.20 -34.79 -20.60
CA ASN A 171 13.66 -35.56 -21.75
C ASN A 171 14.29 -36.90 -21.37
N GLY A 172 14.92 -37.00 -20.18
CA GLY A 172 15.52 -38.24 -19.69
C GLY A 172 14.53 -39.15 -18.95
N PHE A 173 13.49 -38.57 -18.35
CA PHE A 173 12.47 -39.26 -17.57
C PHE A 173 11.09 -38.72 -17.97
N PRO A 174 10.43 -39.28 -18.99
CA PRO A 174 9.18 -38.75 -19.55
C PRO A 174 7.95 -38.96 -18.64
N HIS A 175 8.14 -39.37 -17.40
CA HIS A 175 7.06 -39.54 -16.43
C HIS A 175 6.69 -38.19 -15.82
N VAL A 176 5.51 -37.69 -16.20
CA VAL A 176 4.98 -36.42 -15.70
C VAL A 176 3.96 -36.69 -14.60
N ILE A 177 4.16 -36.08 -13.43
CA ILE A 177 3.13 -36.01 -12.39
C ILE A 177 2.41 -34.67 -12.57
N LEU A 178 1.15 -34.72 -12.99
CA LEU A 178 0.32 -33.54 -13.12
C LEU A 178 -0.38 -33.27 -11.79
N MET A 179 0.14 -32.32 -11.01
CA MET A 179 -0.44 -31.94 -9.73
C MET A 179 -1.39 -30.77 -9.92
N HIS A 180 -2.69 -31.01 -9.69
CA HIS A 180 -3.70 -29.97 -9.77
C HIS A 180 -3.65 -29.07 -8.53
N CYS A 181 -2.79 -28.05 -8.57
CA CYS A 181 -2.70 -27.05 -7.52
C CYS A 181 -3.76 -25.95 -7.75
N THR A 182 -5.04 -26.28 -7.61
CA THR A 182 -6.08 -25.24 -7.53
C THR A 182 -5.97 -24.51 -6.21
N TYR A 183 -5.40 -23.32 -6.24
CA TYR A 183 -5.54 -22.37 -5.15
C TYR A 183 -7.00 -21.91 -5.09
N LYS A 184 -7.70 -22.17 -3.97
CA LYS A 184 -8.96 -21.49 -3.69
C LYS A 184 -8.67 -19.99 -3.59
N THR A 185 -8.99 -19.24 -4.62
CA THR A 185 -9.08 -17.78 -4.54
C THR A 185 -10.35 -17.46 -3.77
N ASN A 186 -10.21 -17.13 -2.48
CA ASN A 186 -11.31 -16.53 -1.74
C ASN A 186 -11.70 -15.22 -2.42
N ARG A 187 -12.98 -15.13 -2.80
CA ARG A 187 -13.64 -13.90 -3.24
C ARG A 187 -13.87 -12.98 -2.06
#